data_AF-A0A7C8Z7N5-F1
#
_entry.id   AF-A0A7C8Z7N5-F1
#
_cell.length_a   1.000
_cell.length_b   1.000
_cell.length_c   1.000
_cell.angle_alpha   90.00
_cell.angle_beta   90.00
_cell.angle_gamma   90.00
#
_symmetry.space_group_name_H-M   'P 1'
#
loop_
_entity.id
_entity.type
_entity.pdbx_description
1 polymer ?
#
loop_
_entity_poly.entity_id
_entity_poly.type
_entity_poly.pdbx_seq_one_letter_code
_entity_poly.pdbx_strand_id
1 'polypeptide(L)'
;VHKELAPYDPDWYYIRAASIARKIYLRGGLGVGAFRRIYGGSKRNGSRPPHFCKSSGSVARHILQQLEKMNIVAIDTKGGRKITSSGQRDLDQVAGNIKVIAV
;
A
#
# COMPACT_ATOMS: atom_id res chain seq x y z
N VAL A 1 16.01 -1.27 -7.57
CA VAL A 1 14.92 -0.35 -7.16
C VAL A 1 14.65 0.57 -8.34
N HIS A 2 13.41 0.98 -8.60
CA HIS A 2 13.09 1.81 -9.77
C HIS A 2 13.33 3.32 -9.53
N LYS A 3 13.24 3.79 -8.28
CA LYS A 3 13.66 5.14 -7.88
C LYS A 3 14.98 5.07 -7.13
N GLU A 4 15.85 6.03 -7.40
CA GLU A 4 17.18 6.13 -6.80
C GLU A 4 17.21 7.20 -5.69
N LEU A 5 16.37 8.22 -5.81
CA LEU A 5 16.24 9.30 -4.83
C LEU A 5 15.24 8.96 -3.73
N ALA A 6 15.43 9.61 -2.59
CA ALA A 6 14.46 9.60 -1.50
C ALA A 6 13.11 10.19 -1.96
N PRO A 7 11.99 9.77 -1.35
CA PRO A 7 10.70 10.43 -1.56
C PRO A 7 10.80 11.93 -1.22
N TYR A 8 10.29 12.78 -2.09
CA TYR A 8 10.34 14.25 -1.93
C TYR A 8 9.34 14.79 -0.91
N ASP A 9 8.19 14.11 -0.79
CA ASP A 9 7.12 14.49 0.11
C ASP A 9 7.42 13.95 1.52
N PRO A 10 7.44 14.78 2.59
CA PRO A 10 7.62 14.30 3.96
C PRO A 10 6.53 13.31 4.40
N ASP A 11 5.30 13.43 3.88
CA ASP A 11 4.14 12.61 4.25
C ASP A 11 4.00 11.35 3.39
N TRP A 12 4.99 11.04 2.56
CA TRP A 12 4.97 9.91 1.62
C TRP A 12 4.63 8.57 2.30
N TYR A 13 5.05 8.40 3.56
CA TYR A 13 4.85 7.18 4.32
C TYR A 13 3.37 6.98 4.67
N TYR A 14 2.71 8.05 5.13
CA TYR A 14 1.28 8.04 5.46
C TYR A 14 0.42 7.88 4.20
N ILE A 15 0.77 8.55 3.11
CA ILE A 15 0.10 8.40 1.82
C ILE A 15 0.19 6.95 1.32
N ARG A 16 1.38 6.34 1.45
CA ARG A 16 1.58 4.93 1.07
C ARG A 16 0.79 3.98 1.97
N ALA A 17 0.74 4.25 3.27
CA ALA A 17 -0.04 3.46 4.23
C ALA A 17 -1.55 3.54 3.93
N ALA A 18 -2.08 4.74 3.69
CA ALA A 18 -3.47 4.95 3.30
C ALA A 18 -3.81 4.23 1.98
N SER A 19 -2.93 4.31 0.97
CA SER A 19 -3.12 3.62 -0.31
C SER A 19 -3.16 2.09 -0.15
N ILE A 20 -2.33 1.53 0.73
CA ILE A 20 -2.31 0.10 1.06
C ILE A 20 -3.63 -0.30 1.73
N ALA A 21 -4.05 0.42 2.79
CA ALA A 21 -5.28 0.14 3.52
C ALA A 21 -6.50 0.14 2.59
N ARG A 22 -6.64 1.16 1.73
CA ARG A 22 -7.73 1.27 0.76
C ARG A 22 -7.75 0.11 -0.26
N LYS A 23 -6.58 -0.35 -0.72
CA LYS A 23 -6.52 -1.47 -1.68
C LYS A 23 -6.92 -2.80 -1.03
N ILE A 24 -6.54 -3.02 0.24
CA ILE A 24 -6.94 -4.22 1.00
C ILE A 24 -8.44 -4.26 1.17
N TYR A 25 -9.06 -3.14 1.52
CA TYR A 25 -10.51 -3.01 1.62
C TYR A 25 -11.22 -3.45 0.34
N LEU A 26 -10.76 -2.98 -0.84
CA LEU A 26 -11.45 -3.26 -2.10
C LEU A 26 -11.23 -4.65 -2.66
N ARG A 27 -10.01 -5.19 -2.61
CA ARG A 27 -9.66 -6.41 -3.36
C ARG A 27 -9.51 -7.67 -2.52
N GLY A 28 -9.37 -7.57 -1.20
CA GLY A 28 -9.11 -8.71 -0.32
C GLY A 28 -7.86 -9.52 -0.73
N GLY A 29 -7.36 -10.39 0.16
CA GLY A 29 -6.31 -11.37 -0.18
C GLY A 29 -4.97 -10.79 -0.69
N LEU A 30 -4.69 -9.50 -0.49
CA LEU A 30 -3.50 -8.85 -1.02
C LEU A 30 -2.28 -9.11 -0.13
N GLY A 31 -1.22 -9.67 -0.70
CA GLY A 31 0.07 -9.88 -0.02
C GLY A 31 1.14 -8.85 -0.41
N VAL A 32 2.31 -8.95 0.24
CA VAL A 32 3.49 -8.10 -0.03
C VAL A 32 3.87 -8.12 -1.53
N GLY A 33 3.79 -9.28 -2.18
CA GLY A 33 4.12 -9.44 -3.60
C GLY A 33 3.22 -8.63 -4.54
N ALA A 34 1.93 -8.50 -4.20
CA ALA A 34 0.99 -7.70 -4.97
C ALA A 34 1.32 -6.20 -4.86
N PHE A 35 1.58 -5.72 -3.65
CA PHE A 35 2.00 -4.33 -3.43
C PHE A 35 3.33 -4.01 -4.10
N ARG A 36 4.27 -4.96 -4.15
CA ARG A 36 5.53 -4.81 -4.90
C ARG A 36 5.34 -4.64 -6.40
N ARG A 37 4.27 -5.21 -6.96
CA ARG A 37 3.92 -5.06 -8.36
C ARG A 37 3.18 -3.75 -8.61
N ILE A 38 2.22 -3.41 -7.75
CA ILE A 38 1.39 -2.21 -7.84
C ILE A 38 2.24 -0.92 -7.73
N TYR A 39 3.17 -0.88 -6.78
CA TYR A 39 4.07 0.26 -6.59
C TYR A 39 5.39 0.08 -7.36
N GLY A 40 5.51 -0.97 -8.18
CA GLY A 40 6.63 -1.14 -9.10
C GLY A 40 6.55 -0.15 -10.25
N GLY A 41 7.62 -0.05 -11.02
CA GLY A 41 7.69 0.92 -12.11
C GLY A 41 8.74 0.55 -13.13
N SER A 42 8.80 1.35 -14.19
CA SER A 42 9.81 1.24 -15.21
C SER A 42 11.18 1.62 -14.64
N LYS A 43 12.17 0.73 -14.73
CA LYS A 43 13.56 1.00 -14.32
C LYS A 43 14.38 1.42 -15.54
N ARG A 44 15.07 2.56 -15.43
CA ARG A 44 16.05 3.01 -16.43
C ARG A 44 17.30 2.11 -16.36
N ASN A 45 17.68 1.52 -17.48
CA ASN A 45 18.87 0.66 -17.60
C ASN A 45 20.00 1.33 -18.40
N GLY A 46 20.11 2.66 -18.29
CA GLY A 46 21.07 3.45 -19.06
C GLY A 46 20.77 3.44 -20.56
N SER A 47 21.66 2.82 -21.35
CA SER A 47 21.53 2.68 -22.81
C SER A 47 20.60 1.54 -23.26
N ARG A 48 20.24 0.62 -22.35
CA ARG A 48 19.34 -0.50 -22.67
C ARG A 48 17.87 -0.10 -22.48
N PRO A 49 16.92 -0.72 -23.21
CA PRO A 49 15.51 -0.46 -23.04
C PRO A 49 15.05 -0.59 -21.57
N PRO A 50 14.07 0.23 -21.16
CA PRO A 50 13.54 0.16 -19.81
C PRO A 50 12.73 -1.13 -19.61
N HIS A 51 12.88 -1.74 -18.43
CA HIS A 51 12.12 -2.92 -18.03
C HIS A 51 11.43 -2.70 -16.68
N PHE A 52 10.31 -3.38 -16.46
CA PHE A 52 9.59 -3.30 -15.19
C PHE A 52 10.42 -3.85 -14.02
N CYS A 53 10.50 -3.06 -12.94
CA CYS A 53 11.13 -3.46 -11.70
C CYS A 53 10.16 -3.32 -10.52
N LYS A 54 10.13 -4.34 -9.67
CA LYS A 54 9.33 -4.37 -8.44
C LYS A 54 9.77 -3.28 -7.46
N SER A 55 8.83 -2.78 -6.66
CA SER A 55 9.16 -1.88 -5.54
C SER A 55 9.93 -2.59 -4.43
N SER A 56 10.48 -1.80 -3.51
CA SER A 56 11.05 -2.32 -2.27
C SER A 56 9.99 -3.11 -1.47
N GLY A 57 10.36 -4.30 -1.04
CA GLY A 57 9.52 -5.17 -0.23
C GLY A 57 9.55 -4.84 1.26
N SER A 58 10.63 -4.20 1.76
CA SER A 58 10.78 -3.86 3.18
C SER A 58 9.71 -2.87 3.63
N VAL A 59 9.51 -1.80 2.87
CA VAL A 59 8.52 -0.76 3.16
C VAL A 59 7.10 -1.32 3.16
N ALA A 60 6.74 -2.10 2.14
CA ALA A 60 5.42 -2.70 2.06
C ALA A 60 5.18 -3.68 3.23
N ARG A 61 6.18 -4.49 3.60
CA ARG A 61 6.09 -5.39 4.75
C ARG A 61 5.94 -4.63 6.07
N HIS A 62 6.73 -3.57 6.28
CA HIS A 62 6.72 -2.78 7.50
C HIS A 62 5.35 -2.14 7.74
N ILE A 63 4.79 -1.47 6.73
CA ILE A 63 3.45 -0.86 6.82
C ILE A 63 2.40 -1.92 7.15
N LEU A 64 2.44 -3.05 6.45
CA LEU A 64 1.49 -4.13 6.67
C LEU A 64 1.58 -4.69 8.09
N GLN A 65 2.79 -4.92 8.62
CA GLN A 65 3.00 -5.34 10.01
C GLN A 65 2.50 -4.29 11.02
N GLN A 66 2.66 -3.00 10.74
CA GLN A 66 2.13 -1.96 11.62
C GLN A 66 0.60 -1.91 11.61
N LEU A 67 -0.03 -2.01 10.45
CA LEU A 67 -1.50 -2.09 10.32
C LEU A 67 -2.08 -3.33 11.00
N GLU A 68 -1.31 -4.42 11.04
CA GLU A 68 -1.66 -5.65 11.75
C GLU A 68 -1.54 -5.48 13.27
N LYS A 69 -0.49 -4.84 13.76
CA LYS A 69 -0.36 -4.47 15.19
C LYS A 69 -1.49 -3.56 15.67
N MET A 70 -1.99 -2.69 14.79
CA MET A 70 -3.13 -1.81 15.05
C MET A 70 -4.49 -2.51 14.88
N ASN A 71 -4.53 -3.82 14.58
CA ASN A 71 -5.74 -4.59 14.33
C ASN A 71 -6.64 -4.04 13.20
N ILE A 72 -6.07 -3.32 12.24
CA ILE A 72 -6.79 -2.83 11.04
C ILE A 72 -6.83 -3.93 9.96
N VAL A 73 -5.76 -4.72 9.88
CA VAL A 73 -5.59 -5.77 8.87
C VAL A 73 -5.28 -7.10 9.56
N ALA A 74 -5.94 -8.17 9.15
CA ALA A 74 -5.69 -9.53 9.61
C ALA A 74 -5.11 -10.40 8.50
N ILE A 75 -4.37 -11.44 8.90
CA ILE A 75 -3.96 -12.52 8.00
C ILE A 75 -5.18 -13.39 7.71
N ASP A 76 -5.44 -13.63 6.42
CA ASP A 76 -6.51 -14.54 6.02
C ASP A 76 -6.02 -15.99 6.01
N THR A 77 -6.88 -16.94 6.38
CA THR A 77 -6.55 -18.37 6.41
C THR A 77 -6.32 -18.94 5.02
N LYS A 78 -6.97 -18.35 4.00
CA LYS A 78 -6.76 -18.66 2.58
C LYS A 78 -5.52 -17.99 1.97
N GLY A 79 -4.76 -17.24 2.79
CA GLY A 79 -3.55 -16.55 2.39
C GLY A 79 -3.78 -15.07 2.05
N GLY A 80 -2.73 -14.28 2.23
CA GLY A 80 -2.78 -12.84 2.04
C GLY A 80 -3.31 -12.10 3.28
N ARG A 81 -3.89 -10.93 3.06
CA ARG A 81 -4.36 -10.05 4.12
C ARG A 81 -5.76 -9.53 3.80
N LYS A 82 -6.59 -9.48 4.82
CA LYS A 82 -7.98 -9.00 4.76
C LYS A 82 -8.18 -7.88 5.78
N ILE A 83 -9.07 -6.94 5.49
CA ILE A 83 -9.47 -5.92 6.45
C ILE A 83 -10.25 -6.57 7.61
N THR A 84 -10.03 -6.10 8.83
CA THR A 84 -10.85 -6.48 10.00
C THR A 84 -12.15 -5.69 10.02
N SER A 85 -13.13 -6.13 10.83
CA SER A 85 -14.37 -5.38 11.03
C SER A 85 -14.11 -3.99 11.64
N SER A 86 -13.16 -3.89 12.58
CA SER A 86 -12.70 -2.61 13.14
C SER A 86 -12.04 -1.72 12.08
N GLY A 87 -11.11 -2.27 11.29
CA GLY A 87 -10.43 -1.52 10.24
C GLY A 87 -11.38 -1.01 9.14
N GLN A 88 -12.43 -1.78 8.84
CA GLN A 88 -13.49 -1.35 7.93
C GLN A 88 -14.28 -0.16 8.51
N ARG A 89 -14.71 -0.25 9.78
CA ARG A 89 -15.42 0.85 10.46
C ARG A 89 -14.60 2.14 10.48
N ASP A 90 -13.32 2.05 10.81
CA ASP A 90 -12.43 3.21 10.89
C ASP A 90 -12.28 3.88 9.51
N LEU A 91 -12.07 3.08 8.46
CA LEU A 91 -11.97 3.58 7.09
C LEU A 91 -13.27 4.24 6.63
N ASP A 92 -14.42 3.64 6.93
CA ASP A 92 -15.74 4.18 6.55
C ASP A 92 -16.05 5.47 7.32
N GLN A 93 -15.68 5.56 8.60
CA GLN A 93 -15.83 6.78 9.40
C GLN A 93 -14.95 7.93 8.87
N VAL A 94 -13.69 7.64 8.52
CA VAL A 94 -12.80 8.64 7.90
C VAL A 94 -13.35 9.05 6.53
N ALA A 95 -13.86 8.11 5.73
CA ALA A 95 -14.47 8.43 4.44
C ALA A 95 -15.68 9.37 4.58
N GLY A 96 -16.52 9.19 5.59
CA GLY A 96 -17.65 10.10 5.88
C GLY A 96 -17.24 11.51 6.30
N ASN A 97 -16.05 11.66 6.90
CA ASN A 97 -15.51 12.96 7.33
C ASN A 97 -14.80 13.73 6.20
N ILE A 98 -14.40 13.05 5.12
CA ILE A 98 -13.80 13.70 3.96
C ILE A 98 -14.93 14.43 3.22
N LYS A 99 -15.03 15.76 3.44
CA LYS A 99 -15.86 16.63 2.60
C LYS A 99 -15.43 16.39 1.16
N VAL A 100 -16.36 15.98 0.30
CA VAL A 100 -16.13 15.88 -1.13
C VAL A 100 -15.69 17.27 -1.60
N ILE A 101 -14.39 17.45 -1.81
CA ILE A 101 -13.90 18.56 -2.61
C ILE A 101 -14.34 18.20 -4.02
N ALA A 102 -15.51 18.70 -4.39
CA ALA A 102 -15.95 18.69 -5.77
C ALA A 102 -14.90 19.49 -6.55
N VAL A 103 -14.09 18.78 -7.33
CA VAL A 103 -13.30 19.35 -8.42
C VAL A 103 -14.19 19.44 -9.63
#